data_AF-A0A1H9R0M3-F1
#
_entry.id   AF-A0A1H9R0M3-F1
#
_cell.length_a   1.000
_cell.length_b   1.000
_cell.length_c   1.000
_cell.angle_alpha   90.00
_cell.angle_beta   90.00
_cell.angle_gamma   90.00
#
_symmetry.space_group_name_H-M   'P 1'
#
loop_
_entity.id
_entity.type
_entity.pdbx_description
1 polymer ?
#
loop_
_entity_poly.entity_id
_entity_poly.type
_entity_poly.pdbx_seq_one_letter_code
_entity_poly.pdbx_strand_id
1 'polypeptide(L)'
;MTFVSFGLLCIPIFYLYQIIFYFFFRKKEPKESTLKYYKFTYVTNFLILSATSPLGLFIGVMATDSGEIPMVSFILGFLFITGLPLLFFIWSLKDFLVLHKEVR
;
A
#
# COMPACT_ATOMS: atom_id res chain seq x y z
N MET A 1 -7.10 -2.60 -27.25
CA MET A 1 -6.42 -3.06 -26.03
C MET A 1 -7.51 -3.66 -25.14
N THR A 2 -7.50 -4.96 -24.88
CA THR A 2 -8.52 -5.57 -24.02
C THR A 2 -8.25 -5.19 -22.57
N PHE A 3 -9.29 -5.16 -21.73
CA PHE A 3 -9.19 -4.83 -20.31
C PHE A 3 -8.11 -5.66 -19.58
N VAL A 4 -7.94 -6.91 -20.04
CA VAL A 4 -6.90 -7.85 -19.60
C VAL A 4 -5.48 -7.34 -19.90
N SER A 5 -5.23 -6.83 -21.10
CA SER A 5 -3.92 -6.29 -21.50
C SER A 5 -3.56 -5.01 -20.74
N PHE A 6 -4.54 -4.19 -20.40
CA PHE A 6 -4.34 -2.97 -19.62
C PHE A 6 -3.98 -3.28 -18.16
N GLY A 7 -4.70 -4.22 -17.53
CA GLY A 7 -4.39 -4.68 -16.16
C GLY A 7 -2.99 -5.29 -16.06
N LEU A 8 -2.61 -6.17 -16.99
CA LEU A 8 -1.29 -6.81 -17.02
C LEU A 8 -0.11 -5.84 -17.07
N LEU A 9 -0.29 -4.64 -17.61
CA LEU A 9 0.76 -3.64 -17.76
C LEU A 9 0.71 -2.60 -16.63
N CYS A 10 -0.49 -2.11 -16.30
CA CYS A 10 -0.66 -1.06 -15.29
C CYS A 10 -0.42 -1.55 -13.86
N ILE A 11 -0.77 -2.80 -13.55
CA ILE A 11 -0.60 -3.34 -12.21
C ILE A 11 0.89 -3.46 -11.83
N PRO A 12 1.76 -4.10 -12.63
CA PRO A 12 3.20 -4.12 -12.34
C PRO A 12 3.81 -2.72 -12.26
N ILE A 13 3.38 -1.79 -13.12
CA ILE A 13 3.86 -0.39 -13.09
C ILE A 13 3.46 0.30 -11.79
N PHE A 14 2.22 0.11 -11.33
CA PHE A 14 1.74 0.66 -10.06
C PHE A 14 2.55 0.12 -8.88
N TYR A 15 2.79 -1.20 -8.85
CA TYR A 15 3.62 -1.85 -7.85
C TYR A 15 5.09 -1.40 -7.90
N LEU A 16 5.66 -1.25 -9.10
CA LEU A 16 7.02 -0.76 -9.31
C LEU A 16 7.16 0.69 -8.82
N TYR A 17 6.19 1.56 -9.15
CA TYR A 17 6.14 2.94 -8.66
C TYR A 17 6.12 2.98 -7.14
N GLN A 18 5.28 2.15 -6.51
CA GLN A 18 5.20 2.05 -5.05
C GLN A 18 6.52 1.59 -4.41
N ILE A 19 7.19 0.59 -5.00
CA ILE A 19 8.50 0.11 -4.52
C ILE A 19 9.57 1.20 -4.69
N ILE A 20 9.62 1.87 -5.85
CA ILE A 20 10.57 2.95 -6.11
C ILE A 20 10.33 4.10 -5.13
N PHE A 21 9.08 4.52 -4.95
CA PHE A 21 8.69 5.55 -3.99
C PHE A 21 9.17 5.19 -2.58
N TYR A 22 8.93 3.94 -2.14
CA TYR A 22 9.40 3.45 -0.85
C TYR A 22 10.92 3.54 -0.71
N PHE A 23 11.70 3.07 -1.70
CA PHE A 23 13.16 3.15 -1.65
C PHE A 23 13.67 4.60 -1.61
N PHE A 24 13.08 5.50 -2.40
CA PHE A 24 13.48 6.91 -2.42
C PHE A 24 13.20 7.62 -1.09
N PHE A 25 12.05 7.35 -0.46
CA PHE A 25 11.71 7.90 0.85
C PHE A 25 12.46 7.18 2.00
N ARG A 26 12.95 5.96 1.82
CA ARG A 26 13.80 5.31 2.83
C ARG A 26 15.25 5.78 2.77
N LYS A 27 15.76 6.20 1.59
CA LYS A 27 17.20 6.45 1.38
C LYS A 27 17.75 7.77 1.91
N LYS A 28 17.10 8.42 2.88
CA LYS A 28 17.71 9.51 3.63
C LYS A 28 17.55 9.24 5.11
N GLU A 29 18.64 8.86 5.77
CA GLU A 29 18.79 9.15 7.20
C GLU A 29 18.59 10.66 7.36
N PRO A 30 17.49 11.14 7.96
CA PRO A 30 17.38 12.54 8.24
C PRO A 30 18.13 12.76 9.54
N LYS A 31 19.42 13.06 9.41
CA LYS A 31 20.08 13.93 10.38
C LYS A 31 19.17 15.18 10.53
N GLU A 32 18.52 15.28 11.68
CA GLU A 32 17.89 16.48 12.24
C GLU A 32 16.44 16.91 11.86
N SER A 33 15.55 16.03 11.37
CA SER A 33 14.11 16.41 11.21
C SER A 33 13.08 15.29 11.50
N THR A 34 13.32 14.57 12.60
CA THR A 34 12.83 13.21 12.86
C THR A 34 11.31 13.06 12.96
N LEU A 35 10.53 13.82 13.75
CA LEU A 35 9.09 13.48 13.94
C LEU A 35 8.17 13.91 12.77
N LYS A 36 8.42 15.11 12.19
CA LYS A 36 7.59 15.66 11.12
C LYS A 36 7.64 14.80 9.86
N TYR A 37 8.82 14.27 9.54
CA TYR A 37 9.01 13.39 8.39
C TYR A 37 8.21 12.08 8.52
N TYR A 38 8.34 11.39 9.65
CA TYR A 38 7.63 10.13 9.86
C TYR A 38 6.12 10.34 9.95
N LYS A 39 5.66 11.46 10.53
CA LYS A 39 4.25 11.85 10.49
C LYS A 39 3.75 12.05 9.05
N PHE A 40 4.52 12.75 8.22
CA PHE A 40 4.18 12.96 6.80
C PHE A 40 4.12 11.63 6.02
N THR A 41 5.11 10.76 6.20
CA THR A 41 5.15 9.43 5.56
C THR A 41 3.98 8.56 6.01
N TYR A 42 3.68 8.54 7.31
CA TYR A 42 2.53 7.83 7.87
C TYR A 42 1.20 8.30 7.26
N VAL A 43 0.96 9.62 7.25
CA VAL A 43 -0.28 10.20 6.69
C VAL A 43 -0.39 9.91 5.20
N THR A 44 0.72 10.02 4.45
CA THR A 44 0.73 9.74 3.01
C THR A 44 0.36 8.28 2.72
N ASN A 45 0.99 7.33 3.42
CA ASN A 45 0.69 5.91 3.24
C ASN A 45 -0.74 5.56 3.68
N PHE A 46 -1.28 6.22 4.71
CA PHE A 46 -2.68 6.08 5.12
C PHE A 46 -3.64 6.54 4.02
N LEU A 47 -3.36 7.69 3.40
CA LEU A 47 -4.17 8.22 2.30
C LEU A 47 -4.11 7.30 1.07
N ILE A 48 -2.93 6.76 0.75
CA ILE A 48 -2.77 5.79 -0.35
C ILE A 48 -3.59 4.53 -0.06
N LEU A 49 -3.48 3.94 1.14
CA LEU A 49 -4.27 2.77 1.52
C LEU A 49 -5.77 3.05 1.47
N SER A 50 -6.20 4.23 1.93
CA SER A 50 -7.59 4.65 1.89
C SER A 50 -8.10 4.79 0.45
N ALA A 51 -7.29 5.36 -0.44
CA ALA A 51 -7.63 5.54 -1.85
C ALA A 51 -7.66 4.21 -2.62
N THR A 52 -6.80 3.24 -2.27
CA THR A 52 -6.77 1.93 -2.92
C THR A 52 -7.81 0.96 -2.35
N SER A 53 -8.33 1.20 -1.15
CA SER A 53 -9.30 0.30 -0.50
C SER A 53 -10.61 0.11 -1.28
N PRO A 54 -11.30 1.15 -1.80
CA PRO A 54 -12.49 0.97 -2.63
C PRO A 54 -12.20 0.13 -3.89
N LEU A 55 -11.05 0.36 -4.52
CA LEU A 55 -10.63 -0.41 -5.69
C LEU A 55 -10.32 -1.87 -5.31
N GLY A 56 -9.64 -2.10 -4.18
CA GLY A 56 -9.40 -3.44 -3.66
C GLY A 56 -10.68 -4.18 -3.33
N LEU A 57 -11.68 -3.51 -2.74
CA LEU A 57 -12.99 -4.10 -2.47
C LEU A 57 -13.70 -4.47 -3.77
N PHE A 58 -13.69 -3.58 -4.78
CA PHE A 58 -14.27 -3.87 -6.08
C PHE A 58 -13.63 -5.08 -6.75
N ILE A 59 -12.30 -5.13 -6.81
CA ILE A 59 -11.57 -6.25 -7.38
C ILE A 59 -11.76 -7.54 -6.55
N GLY A 60 -11.81 -7.43 -5.23
CA GLY A 60 -12.10 -8.55 -4.33
C GLY A 60 -13.47 -9.17 -4.63
N VAL A 61 -14.52 -8.36 -4.76
CA VAL A 61 -15.87 -8.84 -5.13
C VAL A 61 -15.85 -9.47 -6.52
N MET A 62 -15.23 -8.84 -7.51
CA MET A 62 -15.16 -9.40 -8.87
C MET A 62 -14.39 -10.74 -8.91
N ALA A 63 -13.42 -10.93 -8.01
CA ALA A 63 -12.68 -12.19 -7.90
C ALA A 63 -13.52 -13.33 -7.30
N THR A 64 -14.59 -13.05 -6.56
CA THR A 64 -15.45 -14.11 -6.00
C THR A 64 -16.22 -14.86 -7.07
N ASP A 65 -16.48 -14.21 -8.22
CA ASP A 65 -17.23 -14.80 -9.32
C ASP A 65 -16.43 -15.87 -10.09
N SER A 66 -15.11 -15.94 -9.88
CA SER A 66 -14.20 -16.81 -10.65
C SER A 66 -13.65 -18.03 -9.90
N GLY A 67 -14.04 -18.28 -8.64
CA GLY A 67 -13.37 -19.30 -7.80
C GLY A 67 -14.31 -20.27 -7.06
N GLU A 68 -13.80 -21.47 -6.78
CA GLU A 68 -14.50 -22.51 -6.00
C GLU A 68 -14.66 -22.13 -4.51
N ILE A 69 -13.79 -21.26 -3.97
CA ILE A 69 -13.82 -20.80 -2.57
C ILE A 69 -13.95 -19.26 -2.54
N PRO A 70 -15.18 -18.71 -2.52
CA PRO A 70 -15.44 -17.28 -2.70
C PRO A 70 -14.66 -16.37 -1.74
N MET A 71 -14.57 -16.76 -0.46
CA MET A 71 -13.90 -15.95 0.56
C MET A 71 -12.38 -15.83 0.33
N VAL A 72 -11.73 -16.91 -0.12
CA VAL A 72 -10.29 -16.89 -0.41
C VAL A 72 -10.02 -16.03 -1.64
N SER A 73 -10.84 -16.17 -2.69
CA SER A 73 -10.74 -15.34 -3.89
C SER A 73 -10.94 -13.86 -3.59
N PHE A 74 -11.89 -13.51 -2.71
CA PHE A 74 -12.09 -12.14 -2.24
C PHE A 74 -10.83 -11.57 -1.60
N ILE A 75 -10.26 -12.31 -0.63
CA ILE A 75 -9.08 -11.87 0.12
C ILE A 75 -7.89 -11.68 -0.83
N LEU A 76 -7.68 -12.61 -1.76
CA LEU A 76 -6.60 -12.52 -2.75
C LEU A 76 -6.80 -11.31 -3.67
N GLY A 77 -8.00 -11.09 -4.20
CA GLY A 77 -8.31 -9.93 -5.05
C GLY A 77 -8.15 -8.59 -4.31
N PHE A 78 -8.59 -8.53 -3.05
CA PHE A 78 -8.44 -7.35 -2.21
C PHE A 78 -6.97 -7.03 -1.92
N LEU A 79 -6.20 -8.02 -1.47
CA LEU A 79 -4.78 -7.87 -1.15
C LEU A 79 -3.92 -7.64 -2.41
N PHE A 80 -4.39 -8.06 -3.58
CA PHE A 80 -3.73 -7.77 -4.86
C PHE A 80 -3.82 -6.30 -5.30
N ILE A 81 -4.57 -5.45 -4.60
CA ILE A 81 -4.54 -4.00 -4.81
C ILE A 81 -4.00 -3.29 -3.57
N THR A 82 -4.41 -3.75 -2.39
CA THR A 82 -4.15 -3.08 -1.12
C THR A 82 -2.95 -3.64 -0.36
N GLY A 83 -2.37 -4.77 -0.77
CA GLY A 83 -1.33 -5.47 -0.02
C GLY A 83 -0.06 -4.65 0.19
N LEU A 84 0.51 -4.04 -0.85
CA LEU A 84 1.65 -3.13 -0.68
C LEU A 84 1.27 -1.84 0.07
N PRO A 85 0.16 -1.14 -0.28
CA PRO A 85 -0.30 -0.01 0.53
C PRO A 85 -0.42 -0.32 2.02
N LEU A 86 -0.95 -1.50 2.35
CA LEU A 86 -1.11 -1.96 3.72
C LEU A 86 0.25 -2.23 4.39
N LEU A 87 1.16 -2.91 3.71
CA LEU A 87 2.52 -3.16 4.22
C LEU A 87 3.27 -1.86 4.50
N PHE A 88 3.22 -0.90 3.58
CA PHE A 88 3.88 0.40 3.76
C PHE A 88 3.23 1.23 4.86
N PHE A 89 1.91 1.19 4.98
CA PHE A 89 1.21 1.82 6.09
C PHE A 89 1.64 1.22 7.44
N ILE A 90 1.62 -0.11 7.59
CA ILE A 90 2.04 -0.80 8.82
C ILE A 90 3.49 -0.45 9.20
N TRP A 91 4.41 -0.46 8.23
CA TRP A 91 5.79 -0.07 8.50
C TRP A 91 5.91 1.39 8.96
N SER A 92 5.27 2.33 8.24
CA SER A 92 5.32 3.75 8.61
C SER A 92 4.66 4.05 9.96
N LEU A 93 3.59 3.31 10.31
CA LEU A 93 2.94 3.40 11.62
C LEU A 93 3.88 2.88 12.72
N LYS A 94 4.52 1.72 12.51
CA LYS A 94 5.50 1.19 13.46
C LYS A 94 6.62 2.20 13.72
N ASP A 95 7.21 2.74 12.66
CA ASP A 95 8.32 3.68 12.80
C ASP A 95 7.89 4.96 13.51
N PHE A 96 6.70 5.49 13.18
CA PHE A 96 6.13 6.64 13.86
C PHE A 96 5.90 6.37 15.36
N LEU A 97 5.36 5.21 15.73
CA LEU A 97 5.10 4.83 17.12
C LEU A 97 6.39 4.66 17.94
N VAL A 98 7.42 4.04 17.35
CA VAL A 98 8.73 3.87 18.00
C VAL A 98 9.35 5.25 18.29
N LEU A 99 9.38 6.13 17.29
CA LEU A 99 9.96 7.46 17.44
C LEU A 99 9.15 8.34 18.41
N HIS A 100 7.82 8.24 18.39
CA HIS A 100 6.97 8.98 19.33
C HIS A 100 7.17 8.51 20.78
N LYS A 101 7.58 7.25 20.99
CA LYS A 101 7.91 6.74 22.33
C LYS A 101 9.28 7.24 22.81
N GLU A 102 10.25 7.44 21.92
CA GLU A 102 11.60 7.93 22.26
C GLU A 102 11.64 9.43 22.59
N VAL A 103 10.73 10.22 22.02
CA VAL A 103 10.65 11.69 22.25
C VAL A 103 9.90 12.05 23.54
N ARG A 104 9.18 11.10 24.15
CA ARG A 104 8.39 11.30 25.38
C ARG A 104 9.16 10.84 26.61
#